data_AF-A0AAU8A9D8-F1
#
_entry.id   AF-A0AAU8A9D8-F1
#
_cell.length_a   1.000
_cell.length_b   1.000
_cell.length_c   1.000
_cell.angle_alpha   90.00
_cell.angle_beta   90.00
_cell.angle_gamma   90.00
#
_symmetry.space_group_name_H-M   'P 1'
#
loop_
_entity.id
_entity.type
_entity.pdbx_description
1 polymer ?
#
loop_
_entity_poly.entity_id
_entity_poly.type
_entity_poly.pdbx_seq_one_letter_code
_entity_poly.pdbx_strand_id
1 'polypeptide(L)'
;MTRITERERRLHRRKRIAISTVAAVCVVACVFLAVGSLEQKQKVNGREPDDVSAEETVFVSASPQKTASPSPSASPTPKKLADMTAEEIWENDPRVPIEAKGIYVSDGSVSTEDKLDSLIALLKKTELNAMVINVKTDDGHVTYDMDIDMVQEIGAVQPYITDIGALIKKLKENGIYVIGRVVAFKDPFLAEARPEFSLKNSDGSIFRDKDGNAWVNPYDRELWDYLVGIGKQMAKDGFDEIQFDYIRFSTDHGMKQVDFGEEAQSVSKQEIVNEFVEYAYRALAPTGLFVSADVYGVIVLYESDGVLIGQDYAGMAKYLDYICPMDYPSHITDGAYDLTDPDTHPYELVAGLMSDSGRLLSEPNKQGHVAKVRPWLQGFTATWLDNYLEYGPEEFRAQIDAVYDGGAKEWIFWNAGSHYPEDAFLPSENEEEIKNGANRDGQNNRSAVSDTLP
;
A
#
# COMPACT_ATOMS: atom_id res chain seq x y z
N MET A 1 -35.69 -44.54 -27.71
CA MET A 1 -35.48 -44.90 -26.30
C MET A 1 -34.01 -45.17 -26.10
N THR A 2 -33.23 -44.15 -25.72
CA THR A 2 -31.78 -44.30 -25.48
C THR A 2 -31.37 -43.20 -24.50
N ARG A 3 -31.06 -43.57 -23.25
CA ARG A 3 -30.60 -42.60 -22.23
C ARG A 3 -29.09 -42.38 -22.42
N ILE A 4 -28.72 -41.26 -23.05
CA ILE A 4 -27.33 -40.80 -23.09
C ILE A 4 -26.91 -40.43 -21.67
N THR A 5 -25.83 -41.04 -21.19
CA THR A 5 -25.34 -40.87 -19.81
C THR A 5 -24.63 -39.53 -19.63
N GLU A 6 -24.63 -38.98 -18.41
CA GLU A 6 -24.02 -37.66 -18.14
C GLU A 6 -22.51 -37.63 -18.43
N ARG A 7 -21.85 -38.80 -18.35
CA ARG A 7 -20.44 -38.98 -18.72
C ARG A 7 -20.17 -38.65 -20.19
N GLU A 8 -21.09 -38.96 -21.08
CA GLU A 8 -21.00 -38.66 -22.52
C GLU A 8 -21.22 -37.17 -22.82
N ARG A 9 -22.13 -36.52 -22.07
CA ARG A 9 -22.33 -35.06 -22.18
C ARG A 9 -21.08 -34.29 -21.73
N ARG A 10 -20.43 -34.70 -20.64
CA ARG A 10 -19.15 -34.13 -20.19
C ARG A 10 -18.04 -34.35 -21.23
N LEU A 11 -18.00 -35.49 -21.90
CA LEU A 11 -17.02 -35.78 -22.96
C LEU A 11 -17.23 -34.91 -24.22
N HIS A 12 -18.47 -34.67 -24.64
CA HIS A 12 -18.78 -33.78 -25.76
C HIS A 12 -18.50 -32.29 -25.45
N ARG A 13 -18.74 -31.83 -24.21
CA ARG A 13 -18.42 -30.45 -23.81
C ARG A 13 -16.90 -30.20 -23.84
N ARG A 14 -16.08 -31.15 -23.35
CA ARG A 14 -14.60 -31.07 -23.44
C ARG A 14 -14.07 -31.11 -24.88
N LYS A 15 -14.66 -31.93 -25.77
CA LYS A 15 -14.26 -31.94 -27.19
C LYS A 15 -14.57 -30.66 -27.95
N ARG A 16 -15.66 -29.94 -27.62
CA ARG A 16 -15.94 -28.63 -28.24
C ARG A 16 -14.94 -27.55 -27.84
N ILE A 17 -14.50 -27.54 -26.57
CA ILE A 17 -13.47 -26.59 -26.10
C ILE A 17 -12.12 -26.87 -26.77
N ALA A 18 -11.68 -28.14 -26.80
CA ALA A 18 -10.40 -28.53 -27.39
C ALA A 18 -10.28 -28.29 -28.91
N ILE A 19 -11.40 -28.22 -29.65
CA ILE A 19 -11.39 -28.01 -31.11
C ILE A 19 -11.31 -26.52 -31.48
N SER A 20 -11.73 -25.60 -30.59
CA SER A 20 -11.58 -24.15 -30.83
C SER A 20 -10.18 -23.60 -30.55
N THR A 21 -9.32 -24.33 -29.82
CA THR A 21 -7.96 -23.87 -29.44
C THR A 21 -6.85 -24.37 -30.38
N VAL A 22 -7.16 -25.21 -31.37
CA VAL A 22 -6.15 -25.85 -32.25
C VAL A 22 -6.12 -25.24 -33.68
N ALA A 23 -6.98 -24.26 -33.96
CA ALA A 23 -7.15 -23.67 -35.30
C ALA A 23 -6.55 -22.25 -35.44
N ALA A 24 -5.32 -22.02 -34.96
CA ALA A 24 -4.57 -20.78 -35.19
C ALA A 24 -3.02 -20.91 -35.14
N VAL A 25 -2.47 -22.13 -35.21
CA VAL A 25 -1.01 -22.36 -35.23
C VAL A 25 -0.68 -23.36 -36.35
N CYS A 26 0.42 -23.11 -37.08
CA CYS A 26 1.07 -23.95 -38.13
C CYS A 26 1.00 -23.50 -39.61
N VAL A 27 1.32 -22.24 -39.91
CA VAL A 27 2.01 -21.80 -41.17
C VAL A 27 2.77 -20.50 -40.79
N VAL A 28 4.07 -20.25 -40.94
CA VAL A 28 5.22 -20.89 -41.65
C VAL A 28 6.43 -20.95 -40.69
N ALA A 29 7.23 -22.02 -40.70
CA ALA A 29 8.57 -22.03 -40.07
C ALA A 29 9.58 -22.88 -40.87
N CYS A 30 10.40 -22.21 -41.68
CA CYS A 30 11.55 -22.67 -42.50
C CYS A 30 12.04 -21.36 -43.20
N VAL A 31 13.31 -20.96 -43.31
CA VAL A 31 14.65 -21.60 -43.33
C VAL A 31 15.65 -20.50 -42.82
N PHE A 32 16.70 -20.75 -42.03
CA PHE A 32 18.10 -20.99 -42.47
C PHE A 32 19.09 -21.18 -41.29
N LEU A 33 20.28 -21.70 -41.60
CA LEU A 33 21.28 -22.27 -40.67
C LEU A 33 22.61 -21.49 -40.66
N ALA A 34 23.27 -21.48 -39.48
CA ALA A 34 24.74 -21.41 -39.25
C ALA A 34 25.48 -20.13 -39.76
N VAL A 35 26.74 -19.82 -39.42
CA VAL A 35 27.90 -20.54 -38.83
C VAL A 35 28.73 -19.54 -37.98
N GLY A 36 29.50 -20.00 -36.98
CA GLY A 36 30.77 -19.33 -36.62
C GLY A 36 31.25 -19.55 -35.18
N SER A 37 32.54 -19.87 -34.98
CA SER A 37 33.12 -20.21 -33.67
C SER A 37 34.64 -19.97 -33.64
N LEU A 38 35.26 -20.00 -32.43
CA LEU A 38 36.71 -20.04 -32.13
C LEU A 38 37.48 -18.70 -32.38
N GLU A 39 38.57 -18.31 -31.68
CA GLU A 39 39.30 -18.88 -30.52
C GLU A 39 40.27 -17.85 -29.85
N GLN A 40 40.66 -18.11 -28.58
CA GLN A 40 42.00 -17.98 -27.89
C GLN A 40 43.04 -16.86 -28.22
N LYS A 41 44.04 -16.47 -27.38
CA LYS A 41 44.39 -16.53 -25.92
C LYS A 41 45.84 -15.99 -25.69
N GLN A 42 46.14 -15.33 -24.56
CA GLN A 42 47.51 -15.13 -23.97
C GLN A 42 48.56 -14.28 -24.75
N LYS A 43 49.68 -13.72 -24.21
CA LYS A 43 50.51 -13.79 -22.97
C LYS A 43 51.28 -12.42 -22.81
N VAL A 44 51.46 -11.77 -21.63
CA VAL A 44 52.41 -11.98 -20.48
C VAL A 44 53.85 -11.38 -20.63
N ASN A 45 54.38 -10.88 -19.48
CA ASN A 45 55.73 -10.32 -19.14
C ASN A 45 55.97 -8.82 -19.42
N GLY A 46 56.63 -8.04 -18.53
CA GLY A 46 57.09 -8.30 -17.15
C GLY A 46 58.29 -7.42 -16.71
N ARG A 47 58.65 -7.50 -15.41
CA ARG A 47 59.87 -7.00 -14.70
C ARG A 47 59.90 -5.60 -14.02
N GLU A 48 59.86 -5.68 -12.69
CA GLU A 48 60.64 -4.96 -11.64
C GLU A 48 62.18 -5.26 -11.74
N PRO A 49 63.14 -4.69 -10.95
CA PRO A 49 63.10 -4.70 -9.46
C PRO A 49 63.95 -3.65 -8.64
N ASP A 50 63.89 -3.79 -7.29
CA ASP A 50 64.89 -3.45 -6.22
C ASP A 50 65.25 -1.95 -5.93
N ASP A 51 65.65 -1.47 -4.72
CA ASP A 51 65.97 -2.11 -3.42
C ASP A 51 65.99 -1.16 -2.14
N VAL A 52 66.03 -1.79 -0.94
CA VAL A 52 66.54 -1.45 0.44
C VAL A 52 66.33 -0.11 1.22
N SER A 53 65.72 -0.28 2.42
CA SER A 53 66.18 0.04 3.82
C SER A 53 66.68 1.46 4.24
N ALA A 54 66.44 1.97 5.46
CA ALA A 54 66.79 1.35 6.75
C ALA A 54 66.08 1.99 7.98
N GLU A 55 66.09 1.28 9.12
CA GLU A 55 65.66 1.76 10.44
C GLU A 55 66.80 2.45 11.22
N GLU A 56 66.47 3.38 12.12
CA GLU A 56 67.26 3.59 13.35
C GLU A 56 66.39 4.18 14.49
N THR A 57 66.50 3.61 15.71
CA THR A 57 65.74 4.02 16.90
C THR A 57 66.66 4.50 18.03
N VAL A 58 66.38 5.66 18.64
CA VAL A 58 67.08 6.12 19.87
C VAL A 58 66.15 6.79 20.89
N PHE A 59 66.40 6.49 22.18
CA PHE A 59 65.69 6.87 23.41
C PHE A 59 66.55 7.87 24.25
N VAL A 60 66.06 8.74 25.15
CA VAL A 60 64.70 9.12 25.61
C VAL A 60 64.76 10.52 26.26
N SER A 61 63.67 11.30 26.34
CA SER A 61 63.45 12.25 27.46
C SER A 61 62.01 12.76 27.55
N ALA A 62 61.50 12.94 28.78
CA ALA A 62 60.14 13.39 29.07
C ALA A 62 60.10 14.67 29.91
N SER A 63 59.18 15.58 29.60
CA SER A 63 58.75 16.70 30.46
C SER A 63 57.39 17.25 30.00
N PRO A 64 56.63 17.95 30.87
CA PRO A 64 55.17 17.83 30.85
C PRO A 64 54.49 18.81 29.89
N GLN A 65 53.57 18.30 29.06
CA GLN A 65 52.71 19.12 28.22
C GLN A 65 51.47 19.56 29.02
N LYS A 66 51.19 20.87 29.03
CA LYS A 66 49.98 21.44 29.64
C LYS A 66 48.72 20.83 29.04
N THR A 67 47.79 20.42 29.90
CA THR A 67 46.41 20.11 29.52
C THR A 67 45.74 21.37 28.99
N ALA A 68 45.41 21.41 27.70
CA ALA A 68 44.45 22.36 27.15
C ALA A 68 43.03 21.84 27.41
N SER A 69 42.14 22.71 27.87
CA SER A 69 40.70 22.38 27.94
C SER A 69 40.17 22.05 26.53
N PRO A 70 39.22 21.11 26.39
CA PRO A 70 38.61 20.84 25.10
C PRO A 70 37.90 22.10 24.59
N SER A 71 38.18 22.46 23.34
CA SER A 71 37.38 23.43 22.60
C SER A 71 35.95 22.89 22.44
N PRO A 72 34.89 23.72 22.49
CA PRO A 72 33.54 23.24 22.27
C PRO A 72 33.46 22.59 20.88
N SER A 73 32.99 21.34 20.84
CA SER A 73 32.69 20.67 19.58
C SER A 73 31.69 21.52 18.81
N ALA A 74 32.00 21.85 17.56
CA ALA A 74 31.00 22.44 16.68
C ALA A 74 29.86 21.43 16.53
N SER A 75 28.63 21.83 16.86
CA SER A 75 27.46 21.04 16.47
C SER A 75 27.47 20.92 14.94
N PRO A 76 27.20 19.73 14.38
CA PRO A 76 27.09 19.59 12.94
C PRO A 76 25.97 20.51 12.43
N THR A 77 26.26 21.25 11.36
CA THR A 77 25.23 22.01 10.63
C THR A 77 24.14 21.03 10.18
N PRO A 78 22.84 21.34 10.37
CA PRO A 78 21.77 20.46 9.89
C PRO A 78 21.95 20.15 8.40
N LYS A 79 21.95 18.86 8.03
CA LYS A 79 21.80 18.45 6.63
C LYS A 79 20.50 19.03 6.07
N LYS A 80 20.41 19.21 4.75
CA LYS A 80 19.09 19.42 4.15
C LYS A 80 18.31 18.13 4.25
N LEU A 81 16.99 18.27 4.39
CA LEU A 81 16.02 17.19 4.51
C LEU A 81 16.13 16.14 3.39
N ALA A 82 16.42 16.58 2.17
CA ALA A 82 16.62 15.72 1.00
C ALA A 82 17.91 14.86 1.05
N ASP A 83 18.89 15.22 1.89
CA ASP A 83 20.17 14.53 2.03
C ASP A 83 20.16 13.48 3.17
N MET A 84 19.03 13.32 3.87
CA MET A 84 18.86 12.34 4.94
C MET A 84 18.54 10.94 4.39
N THR A 85 19.07 9.90 5.02
CA THR A 85 18.65 8.51 4.75
C THR A 85 17.31 8.20 5.45
N ALA A 86 16.67 7.08 5.12
CA ALA A 86 15.43 6.69 5.79
C ALA A 86 15.66 6.39 7.29
N GLU A 87 16.82 5.81 7.64
CA GLU A 87 17.26 5.58 9.01
C GLU A 87 17.42 6.87 9.81
N GLU A 88 18.08 7.87 9.23
CA GLU A 88 18.25 9.19 9.86
C GLU A 88 16.90 9.87 10.12
N ILE A 89 15.86 9.57 9.32
CA ILE A 89 14.49 10.06 9.53
C ILE A 89 13.83 9.31 10.69
N TRP A 90 13.85 7.97 10.73
CA TRP A 90 13.23 7.19 11.83
C TRP A 90 13.80 7.52 13.20
N GLU A 91 15.12 7.65 13.32
CA GLU A 91 15.78 7.95 14.60
C GLU A 91 15.42 9.33 15.17
N ASN A 92 14.91 10.24 14.33
CA ASN A 92 14.61 11.62 14.67
C ASN A 92 13.14 12.02 14.42
N ASP A 93 12.26 11.04 14.19
CA ASP A 93 10.88 11.27 13.80
C ASP A 93 10.05 11.92 14.94
N PRO A 94 9.51 13.14 14.76
CA PRO A 94 8.66 13.79 15.76
C PRO A 94 7.18 13.39 15.64
N ARG A 95 6.77 12.64 14.61
CA ARG A 95 5.38 12.27 14.37
C ARG A 95 4.91 11.28 15.44
N VAL A 96 3.68 11.47 15.94
CA VAL A 96 3.09 10.58 16.96
C VAL A 96 2.05 9.69 16.28
N PRO A 97 2.26 8.37 16.16
CA PRO A 97 1.31 7.49 15.52
C PRO A 97 0.06 7.29 16.38
N ILE A 98 -1.08 7.04 15.74
CA ILE A 98 -2.33 6.62 16.39
C ILE A 98 -2.59 5.13 16.11
N GLU A 99 -3.50 4.52 16.87
CA GLU A 99 -4.07 3.21 16.52
C GLU A 99 -5.29 3.45 15.62
N ALA A 100 -5.09 3.47 14.30
CA ALA A 100 -6.12 3.86 13.33
C ALA A 100 -7.17 2.75 13.11
N LYS A 101 -8.44 3.11 13.26
CA LYS A 101 -9.62 2.27 13.04
C LYS A 101 -10.48 2.97 11.99
N GLY A 102 -10.33 2.58 10.74
CA GLY A 102 -10.68 3.39 9.59
C GLY A 102 -11.82 2.84 8.73
N ILE A 103 -12.38 3.74 7.92
CA ILE A 103 -13.31 3.42 6.83
C ILE A 103 -12.94 4.16 5.54
N TYR A 104 -13.18 3.53 4.39
CA TYR A 104 -13.09 4.21 3.10
C TYR A 104 -14.33 5.07 2.82
N VAL A 105 -14.10 6.30 2.37
CA VAL A 105 -15.14 7.25 1.97
C VAL A 105 -14.99 7.58 0.48
N SER A 106 -15.94 7.10 -0.33
CA SER A 106 -15.93 7.28 -1.78
C SER A 106 -16.17 8.73 -2.21
N ASP A 107 -15.77 9.06 -3.43
CA ASP A 107 -15.77 10.43 -3.96
C ASP A 107 -17.16 11.09 -3.89
N GLY A 108 -18.21 10.34 -4.27
CA GLY A 108 -19.59 10.77 -4.14
C GLY A 108 -20.11 10.83 -2.70
N SER A 109 -19.51 10.09 -1.77
CA SER A 109 -19.85 10.12 -0.34
C SER A 109 -19.24 11.32 0.36
N VAL A 110 -17.97 11.65 0.06
CA VAL A 110 -17.28 12.83 0.62
C VAL A 110 -17.82 14.13 0.02
N SER A 111 -18.26 14.12 -1.25
CA SER A 111 -18.88 15.28 -1.91
C SER A 111 -20.35 15.54 -1.51
N THR A 112 -20.98 14.65 -0.73
CA THR A 112 -22.40 14.75 -0.35
C THR A 112 -22.53 15.04 1.14
N GLU A 113 -22.92 16.27 1.50
CA GLU A 113 -22.92 16.76 2.88
C GLU A 113 -23.64 15.84 3.88
N ASP A 114 -24.90 15.47 3.61
CA ASP A 114 -25.68 14.54 4.46
C ASP A 114 -24.98 13.18 4.64
N LYS A 115 -24.31 12.67 3.60
CA LYS A 115 -23.62 11.38 3.64
C LYS A 115 -22.33 11.49 4.46
N LEU A 116 -21.53 12.52 4.23
CA LEU A 116 -20.33 12.82 5.01
C LEU A 116 -20.68 13.02 6.49
N ASP A 117 -21.73 13.79 6.81
CA ASP A 117 -22.16 14.00 8.20
C ASP A 117 -22.69 12.72 8.86
N SER A 118 -23.36 11.84 8.11
CA SER A 118 -23.75 10.51 8.63
C SER A 118 -22.53 9.64 8.99
N LEU A 119 -21.44 9.73 8.21
CA LEU A 119 -20.21 8.99 8.46
C LEU A 119 -19.40 9.62 9.63
N ILE A 120 -19.36 10.95 9.73
CA ILE A 120 -18.78 11.64 10.90
C ILE A 120 -19.57 11.27 12.17
N ALA A 121 -20.90 11.19 12.10
CA ALA A 121 -21.72 10.77 13.23
C ALA A 121 -21.46 9.31 13.64
N LEU A 122 -21.26 8.40 12.67
CA LEU A 122 -20.85 7.02 12.94
C LEU A 122 -19.52 6.96 13.69
N LEU A 123 -18.50 7.70 13.25
CA LEU A 123 -17.19 7.74 13.93
C LEU A 123 -17.32 8.22 15.39
N LYS A 124 -18.11 9.28 15.64
CA LYS A 124 -18.27 9.84 16.99
C LYS A 124 -18.94 8.89 17.99
N LYS A 125 -19.79 7.99 17.52
CA LYS A 125 -20.49 6.99 18.33
C LYS A 125 -19.68 5.73 18.60
N THR A 126 -18.65 5.46 17.79
CA THR A 126 -17.98 4.15 17.71
C THR A 126 -16.48 4.27 17.96
N GLU A 127 -15.78 3.14 17.97
CA GLU A 127 -14.32 3.10 18.05
C GLU A 127 -13.59 3.61 16.78
N LEU A 128 -14.33 3.88 15.69
CA LEU A 128 -13.76 4.39 14.45
C LEU A 128 -13.19 5.81 14.64
N ASN A 129 -11.98 6.04 14.14
CA ASN A 129 -11.26 7.31 14.30
C ASN A 129 -10.61 7.85 13.01
N ALA A 130 -10.62 7.08 11.91
CA ALA A 130 -9.96 7.43 10.66
C ALA A 130 -10.90 7.37 9.45
N MET A 131 -10.65 8.24 8.46
CA MET A 131 -11.28 8.19 7.14
C MET A 131 -10.22 8.17 6.05
N VAL A 132 -10.34 7.21 5.12
CA VAL A 132 -9.57 7.20 3.87
C VAL A 132 -10.42 7.86 2.78
N ILE A 133 -9.93 8.95 2.21
CA ILE A 133 -10.54 9.62 1.04
C ILE A 133 -9.59 9.55 -0.14
N ASN A 134 -10.11 9.41 -1.36
CA ASN A 134 -9.28 9.52 -2.54
C ASN A 134 -8.77 10.96 -2.69
N VAL A 135 -7.47 11.08 -2.87
CA VAL A 135 -6.81 12.28 -3.39
C VAL A 135 -6.54 12.12 -4.89
N LYS A 136 -6.21 10.89 -5.31
CA LYS A 136 -6.05 10.51 -6.72
C LYS A 136 -6.67 9.15 -7.02
N THR A 137 -7.55 9.09 -8.01
CA THR A 137 -8.37 7.93 -8.38
C THR A 137 -7.66 6.98 -9.37
N ASP A 138 -8.22 5.78 -9.56
CA ASP A 138 -7.61 4.71 -10.37
C ASP A 138 -7.88 4.83 -11.88
N ASP A 139 -8.57 5.89 -12.28
CA ASP A 139 -8.64 6.40 -13.65
C ASP A 139 -7.66 7.56 -13.91
N GLY A 140 -6.92 8.02 -12.89
CA GLY A 140 -5.82 8.99 -13.02
C GLY A 140 -6.12 10.42 -12.55
N HIS A 141 -7.38 10.76 -12.25
CA HIS A 141 -7.75 12.12 -11.84
C HIS A 141 -7.39 12.43 -10.37
N VAL A 142 -7.19 13.71 -10.06
CA VAL A 142 -7.15 14.23 -8.68
C VAL A 142 -8.51 14.81 -8.28
N THR A 143 -8.92 14.60 -7.02
CA THR A 143 -10.30 14.86 -6.57
C THR A 143 -10.60 16.31 -6.17
N TYR A 144 -9.57 17.16 -6.12
CA TYR A 144 -9.65 18.59 -5.83
C TYR A 144 -8.55 19.38 -6.56
N ASP A 145 -8.66 20.70 -6.57
CA ASP A 145 -7.70 21.60 -7.23
C ASP A 145 -6.34 21.63 -6.52
N MET A 146 -5.24 21.53 -7.28
CA MET A 146 -3.87 21.47 -6.77
C MET A 146 -2.93 22.38 -7.56
N ASP A 147 -2.10 23.14 -6.85
CA ASP A 147 -1.02 23.96 -7.42
C ASP A 147 0.21 23.08 -7.77
N ILE A 148 0.04 22.25 -8.81
CA ILE A 148 1.04 21.30 -9.33
C ILE A 148 1.03 21.40 -10.86
N ASP A 149 2.16 21.77 -11.46
CA ASP A 149 2.30 22.00 -12.91
C ASP A 149 1.73 20.84 -13.75
N MET A 150 2.11 19.60 -13.46
CA MET A 150 1.64 18.41 -14.19
C MET A 150 0.11 18.26 -14.12
N VAL A 151 -0.51 18.47 -12.95
CA VAL A 151 -1.98 18.39 -12.76
C VAL A 151 -2.70 19.39 -13.65
N GLN A 152 -2.20 20.62 -13.67
CA GLN A 152 -2.80 21.73 -14.43
C GLN A 152 -2.53 21.61 -15.94
N GLU A 153 -1.35 21.11 -16.33
CA GLU A 153 -0.97 20.88 -17.74
C GLU A 153 -1.88 19.85 -18.41
N ILE A 154 -2.07 18.69 -17.77
CA ILE A 154 -2.90 17.60 -18.33
C ILE A 154 -4.39 17.77 -18.03
N GLY A 155 -4.76 18.68 -17.11
CA GLY A 155 -6.15 18.94 -16.71
C GLY A 155 -6.75 17.83 -15.85
N ALA A 156 -5.96 17.22 -14.95
CA ALA A 156 -6.36 16.05 -14.17
C ALA A 156 -7.37 16.32 -13.03
N VAL A 157 -7.78 17.57 -12.81
CA VAL A 157 -8.69 17.92 -11.70
C VAL A 157 -10.13 17.50 -12.02
N GLN A 158 -10.64 16.52 -11.27
CA GLN A 158 -12.07 16.21 -11.22
C GLN A 158 -12.62 16.68 -9.86
N PRO A 159 -13.29 17.84 -9.79
CA PRO A 159 -13.55 18.56 -8.54
C PRO A 159 -14.73 17.98 -7.75
N TYR A 160 -14.58 16.76 -7.24
CA TYR A 160 -15.49 16.14 -6.28
C TYR A 160 -15.46 16.88 -4.93
N ILE A 161 -14.28 17.32 -4.51
CA ILE A 161 -14.07 18.13 -3.30
C ILE A 161 -13.79 19.57 -3.77
N THR A 162 -14.76 20.46 -3.57
CA THR A 162 -14.70 21.85 -4.04
C THR A 162 -13.97 22.81 -3.10
N ASP A 163 -13.84 22.44 -1.82
CA ASP A 163 -13.09 23.18 -0.81
C ASP A 163 -12.40 22.18 0.14
N ILE A 164 -11.14 21.84 -0.20
CA ILE A 164 -10.33 20.91 0.60
C ILE A 164 -10.04 21.47 2.00
N GLY A 165 -9.87 22.78 2.14
CA GLY A 165 -9.61 23.43 3.43
C GLY A 165 -10.79 23.32 4.38
N ALA A 166 -12.01 23.51 3.88
CA ALA A 166 -13.24 23.30 4.65
C ALA A 166 -13.45 21.82 5.01
N LEU A 167 -13.18 20.89 4.09
CA LEU A 167 -13.28 19.45 4.35
C LEU A 167 -12.30 19.00 5.43
N ILE A 168 -11.00 19.27 5.28
CA ILE A 168 -9.99 18.88 6.27
C ILE A 168 -10.33 19.50 7.62
N LYS A 169 -10.68 20.79 7.67
CA LYS A 169 -11.12 21.44 8.91
C LYS A 169 -12.30 20.71 9.56
N LYS A 170 -13.36 20.37 8.81
CA LYS A 170 -14.55 19.67 9.32
C LYS A 170 -14.20 18.30 9.91
N LEU A 171 -13.27 17.56 9.28
CA LEU A 171 -12.79 16.27 9.77
C LEU A 171 -11.95 16.42 11.05
N LYS A 172 -10.97 17.33 11.06
CA LYS A 172 -10.10 17.60 12.23
C LYS A 172 -10.88 18.11 13.45
N GLU A 173 -11.87 18.98 13.25
CA GLU A 173 -12.73 19.48 14.33
C GLU A 173 -13.60 18.38 14.97
N ASN A 174 -13.76 17.23 14.30
CA ASN A 174 -14.41 16.03 14.84
C ASN A 174 -13.39 14.95 15.29
N GLY A 175 -12.09 15.27 15.34
CA GLY A 175 -11.04 14.36 15.82
C GLY A 175 -10.68 13.23 14.84
N ILE A 176 -11.03 13.37 13.56
CA ILE A 176 -10.84 12.33 12.54
C ILE A 176 -9.43 12.42 11.97
N TYR A 177 -8.73 11.28 11.95
CA TYR A 177 -7.47 11.08 11.25
C TYR A 177 -7.73 10.92 9.74
N VAL A 178 -7.12 11.77 8.92
CA VAL A 178 -7.42 11.89 7.49
C VAL A 178 -6.29 11.29 6.66
N ILE A 179 -6.60 10.16 6.04
CA ILE A 179 -5.71 9.42 5.16
C ILE A 179 -6.10 9.75 3.72
N GLY A 180 -5.15 10.27 2.93
CA GLY A 180 -5.35 10.53 1.52
C GLY A 180 -4.83 9.39 0.66
N ARG A 181 -5.73 8.66 0.00
CA ARG A 181 -5.38 7.57 -0.92
C ARG A 181 -4.97 8.13 -2.28
N VAL A 182 -3.78 7.75 -2.73
CA VAL A 182 -3.19 8.16 -4.01
C VAL A 182 -2.88 6.93 -4.84
N VAL A 183 -3.61 6.76 -5.95
CA VAL A 183 -3.32 5.70 -6.92
C VAL A 183 -2.07 6.08 -7.73
N ALA A 184 -1.01 5.28 -7.58
CA ALA A 184 0.31 5.52 -8.15
C ALA A 184 0.41 5.12 -9.64
N PHE A 185 0.59 3.83 -9.95
CA PHE A 185 1.03 3.41 -11.30
C PHE A 185 -0.10 3.00 -12.26
N LYS A 186 -1.32 2.77 -11.75
CA LYS A 186 -2.52 2.68 -12.59
C LYS A 186 -3.04 4.09 -12.88
N ASP A 187 -2.37 4.77 -13.79
CA ASP A 187 -2.72 6.14 -14.18
C ASP A 187 -2.98 6.22 -15.69
N PRO A 188 -4.17 5.82 -16.16
CA PRO A 188 -4.49 5.91 -17.58
C PRO A 188 -4.62 7.36 -18.06
N PHE A 189 -5.01 8.31 -17.22
CA PHE A 189 -5.12 9.71 -17.63
C PHE A 189 -3.76 10.33 -17.95
N LEU A 190 -2.76 10.22 -17.05
CA LEU A 190 -1.40 10.68 -17.32
C LEU A 190 -0.76 9.90 -18.48
N ALA A 191 -0.95 8.58 -18.53
CA ALA A 191 -0.38 7.73 -19.57
C ALA A 191 -0.84 8.14 -20.98
N GLU A 192 -2.10 8.53 -21.15
CA GLU A 192 -2.67 8.99 -22.44
C GLU A 192 -2.32 10.45 -22.74
N ALA A 193 -2.34 11.33 -21.73
CA ALA A 193 -2.03 12.76 -21.90
C ALA A 193 -0.54 13.01 -22.18
N ARG A 194 0.35 12.21 -21.59
CA ARG A 194 1.81 12.29 -21.71
C ARG A 194 2.40 10.90 -22.00
N PRO A 195 2.31 10.39 -23.25
CA PRO A 195 2.74 9.04 -23.63
C PRO A 195 4.22 8.72 -23.43
N GLU A 196 5.08 9.68 -23.09
CA GLU A 196 6.44 9.43 -22.60
C GLU A 196 6.43 8.57 -21.33
N PHE A 197 5.55 8.86 -20.37
CA PHE A 197 5.41 8.12 -19.10
C PHE A 197 4.76 6.74 -19.27
N SER A 198 4.13 6.45 -20.39
CA SER A 198 3.44 5.17 -20.63
C SER A 198 4.40 3.97 -20.68
N LEU A 199 3.99 2.85 -20.08
CA LEU A 199 4.49 1.52 -20.45
C LEU A 199 4.22 1.26 -21.94
N LYS A 200 5.19 0.68 -22.64
CA LYS A 200 5.13 0.42 -24.08
C LYS A 200 5.42 -1.03 -24.38
N ASN A 201 4.76 -1.57 -25.41
CA ASN A 201 5.10 -2.87 -25.96
C ASN A 201 6.41 -2.77 -26.75
N SER A 202 7.06 -3.91 -27.05
CA SER A 202 8.32 -3.95 -27.82
C SER A 202 8.23 -3.38 -29.25
N ASP A 203 7.04 -3.07 -29.76
CA ASP A 203 6.82 -2.37 -31.05
C ASP A 203 6.66 -0.84 -30.90
N GLY A 204 6.75 -0.31 -29.68
CA GLY A 204 6.61 1.10 -29.34
C GLY A 204 5.16 1.56 -29.11
N SER A 205 4.16 0.69 -29.26
CA SER A 205 2.76 1.02 -28.94
C SER A 205 2.54 1.10 -27.42
N ILE A 206 1.61 1.94 -26.96
CA ILE A 206 1.23 2.03 -25.54
C ILE A 206 0.65 0.68 -25.09
N PHE A 207 1.14 0.15 -23.96
CA PHE A 207 0.57 -1.03 -23.33
C PHE A 207 -0.86 -0.74 -22.83
N ARG A 208 -1.77 -1.70 -23.02
CA ARG A 208 -3.13 -1.65 -22.47
C ARG A 208 -3.50 -2.96 -21.82
N ASP A 209 -4.13 -2.89 -20.65
CA ASP A 209 -4.70 -4.07 -20.00
C ASP A 209 -6.00 -4.55 -20.69
N LYS A 210 -6.49 -5.72 -20.27
CA LYS A 210 -7.78 -6.31 -20.71
C LYS A 210 -8.99 -5.37 -20.65
N ASP A 211 -8.97 -4.35 -19.79
CA ASP A 211 -10.06 -3.39 -19.60
C ASP A 211 -9.84 -2.11 -20.46
N GLY A 212 -8.70 -2.02 -21.17
CA GLY A 212 -8.34 -0.96 -22.12
C GLY A 212 -7.43 0.11 -21.55
N ASN A 213 -7.11 0.07 -20.26
CA ASN A 213 -6.39 1.14 -19.56
C ASN A 213 -4.91 1.13 -19.92
N ALA A 214 -4.37 2.31 -20.20
CA ALA A 214 -2.93 2.54 -20.21
C ALA A 214 -2.38 2.60 -18.78
N TRP A 215 -1.09 2.31 -18.62
CA TRP A 215 -0.39 2.31 -17.34
C TRP A 215 0.92 3.09 -17.48
N VAL A 216 1.30 3.85 -16.45
CA VAL A 216 2.58 4.58 -16.42
C VAL A 216 3.73 3.65 -16.02
N ASN A 217 4.95 4.00 -16.40
CA ASN A 217 6.16 3.21 -16.18
C ASN A 217 6.75 3.48 -14.79
N PRO A 218 6.80 2.49 -13.87
CA PRO A 218 7.35 2.70 -12.54
C PRO A 218 8.85 3.04 -12.49
N TYR A 219 9.60 2.82 -13.59
CA TYR A 219 11.01 3.20 -13.69
C TYR A 219 11.22 4.70 -13.96
N ASP A 220 10.16 5.44 -14.32
CA ASP A 220 10.26 6.87 -14.59
C ASP A 220 10.39 7.68 -13.29
N ARG A 221 11.47 8.46 -13.14
CA ARG A 221 11.73 9.25 -11.93
C ARG A 221 11.00 10.61 -11.92
N GLU A 222 10.61 11.15 -13.07
CA GLU A 222 9.75 12.34 -13.15
C GLU A 222 8.31 12.00 -12.73
N LEU A 223 7.84 10.77 -12.98
CA LEU A 223 6.60 10.24 -12.40
C LEU A 223 6.65 10.20 -10.86
N TRP A 224 7.80 9.85 -10.28
CA TRP A 224 7.95 9.81 -8.81
C TRP A 224 7.87 11.21 -8.21
N ASP A 225 8.47 12.21 -8.87
CA ASP A 225 8.38 13.61 -8.49
C ASP A 225 6.95 14.15 -8.56
N TYR A 226 6.16 13.73 -9.55
CA TYR A 226 4.74 14.05 -9.65
C TYR A 226 3.94 13.48 -8.46
N LEU A 227 4.08 12.19 -8.16
CA LEU A 227 3.38 11.53 -7.06
C LEU A 227 3.78 12.10 -5.68
N VAL A 228 5.07 12.38 -5.48
CA VAL A 228 5.58 13.08 -4.29
C VAL A 228 5.12 14.54 -4.24
N GLY A 229 4.93 15.19 -5.38
CA GLY A 229 4.34 16.53 -5.49
C GLY A 229 2.93 16.59 -4.92
N ILE A 230 2.10 15.59 -5.26
CA ILE A 230 0.74 15.42 -4.69
C ILE A 230 0.82 15.26 -3.17
N GLY A 231 1.66 14.36 -2.65
CA GLY A 231 1.83 14.19 -1.21
C GLY A 231 2.31 15.46 -0.50
N LYS A 232 3.24 16.21 -1.10
CA LYS A 232 3.69 17.52 -0.58
C LYS A 232 2.57 18.57 -0.57
N GLN A 233 1.59 18.47 -1.46
CA GLN A 233 0.41 19.36 -1.43
C GLN A 233 -0.56 18.93 -0.33
N MET A 234 -0.88 17.63 -0.22
CA MET A 234 -1.68 17.05 0.88
C MET A 234 -1.17 17.45 2.27
N ALA A 235 0.16 17.47 2.47
CA ALA A 235 0.79 17.90 3.72
C ALA A 235 0.45 19.37 4.08
N LYS A 236 0.39 20.27 3.08
CA LYS A 236 -0.02 21.67 3.28
C LYS A 236 -1.52 21.80 3.54
N ASP A 237 -2.32 20.97 2.87
CA ASP A 237 -3.77 20.96 2.98
C ASP A 237 -4.24 20.41 4.34
N GLY A 238 -3.39 19.64 5.01
CA GLY A 238 -3.56 19.19 6.40
C GLY A 238 -3.97 17.73 6.55
N PHE A 239 -3.71 16.87 5.56
CA PHE A 239 -3.80 15.42 5.73
C PHE A 239 -2.84 14.92 6.82
N ASP A 240 -3.15 13.80 7.46
CA ASP A 240 -2.22 13.15 8.41
C ASP A 240 -1.34 12.09 7.72
N GLU A 241 -1.86 11.44 6.69
CA GLU A 241 -1.23 10.30 6.04
C GLU A 241 -1.48 10.33 4.53
N ILE A 242 -0.48 9.89 3.76
CA ILE A 242 -0.62 9.48 2.36
C ILE A 242 -0.55 7.96 2.27
N GLN A 243 -1.55 7.38 1.61
CA GLN A 243 -1.65 5.94 1.36
C GLN A 243 -1.52 5.67 -0.13
N PHE A 244 -0.41 5.08 -0.56
CA PHE A 244 -0.18 4.74 -1.96
C PHE A 244 -0.87 3.43 -2.34
N ASP A 245 -1.87 3.50 -3.21
CA ASP A 245 -2.49 2.32 -3.82
C ASP A 245 -2.00 2.14 -5.26
N TYR A 246 -2.16 0.93 -5.82
CA TYR A 246 -1.69 0.56 -7.16
C TYR A 246 -0.20 0.85 -7.38
N ILE A 247 0.59 0.73 -6.30
CA ILE A 247 2.05 0.73 -6.28
C ILE A 247 2.60 -0.62 -6.77
N ARG A 248 2.19 -1.00 -7.98
CA ARG A 248 2.43 -2.31 -8.58
C ARG A 248 2.28 -2.25 -10.10
N PHE A 249 2.82 -3.27 -10.76
CA PHE A 249 2.58 -3.52 -12.18
C PHE A 249 1.19 -4.15 -12.41
N SER A 250 0.70 -4.04 -13.65
CA SER A 250 -0.52 -4.73 -14.07
C SER A 250 -0.35 -6.26 -13.97
N THR A 251 -1.46 -6.96 -13.69
CA THR A 251 -1.54 -8.43 -13.67
C THR A 251 -1.84 -9.03 -15.06
N ASP A 252 -2.00 -8.17 -16.08
CA ASP A 252 -2.38 -8.61 -17.43
C ASP A 252 -1.30 -9.48 -18.10
N HIS A 253 -1.73 -10.49 -18.87
CA HIS A 253 -0.83 -11.36 -19.62
C HIS A 253 0.01 -10.62 -20.68
N GLY A 254 -0.47 -9.46 -21.16
CA GLY A 254 0.25 -8.54 -22.04
C GLY A 254 1.55 -7.99 -21.44
N MET A 255 1.72 -7.99 -20.11
CA MET A 255 2.98 -7.60 -19.43
C MET A 255 4.23 -8.32 -19.95
N LYS A 256 4.07 -9.50 -20.57
CA LYS A 256 5.19 -10.27 -21.18
C LYS A 256 5.74 -9.64 -22.46
N GLN A 257 5.08 -8.63 -23.02
CA GLN A 257 5.44 -7.93 -24.25
C GLN A 257 5.88 -6.48 -23.99
N VAL A 258 5.83 -6.04 -22.73
CA VAL A 258 6.21 -4.68 -22.35
C VAL A 258 7.73 -4.54 -22.31
N ASP A 259 8.22 -3.49 -22.95
CA ASP A 259 9.57 -2.99 -22.78
C ASP A 259 9.56 -1.96 -21.63
N PHE A 260 10.26 -2.28 -20.55
CA PHE A 260 10.37 -1.43 -19.36
C PHE A 260 11.58 -0.47 -19.45
N GLY A 261 12.42 -0.59 -20.48
CA GLY A 261 13.65 0.17 -20.65
C GLY A 261 14.92 -0.57 -20.18
N GLU A 262 16.07 0.08 -20.33
CA GLU A 262 17.39 -0.52 -20.06
C GLU A 262 17.61 -0.86 -18.58
N GLU A 263 17.14 -0.02 -17.66
CA GLU A 263 17.30 -0.21 -16.22
C GLU A 263 16.66 -1.52 -15.71
N ALA A 264 15.53 -1.92 -16.32
CA ALA A 264 14.82 -3.15 -15.99
C ALA A 264 15.58 -4.45 -16.34
N GLN A 265 16.73 -4.35 -17.02
CA GLN A 265 17.64 -5.48 -17.24
C GLN A 265 18.48 -5.81 -15.99
N SER A 266 18.63 -4.84 -15.07
CA SER A 266 19.42 -4.96 -13.84
C SER A 266 18.64 -4.71 -12.56
N VAL A 267 17.54 -3.96 -12.62
CA VAL A 267 16.66 -3.63 -11.48
C VAL A 267 15.32 -4.31 -11.70
N SER A 268 14.97 -5.27 -10.84
CA SER A 268 13.70 -6.00 -10.93
C SER A 268 12.48 -5.15 -10.57
N LYS A 269 11.29 -5.67 -10.87
CA LYS A 269 10.01 -5.04 -10.49
C LYS A 269 9.87 -4.77 -8.99
N GLN A 270 10.44 -5.63 -8.14
CA GLN A 270 10.38 -5.45 -6.69
C GLN A 270 11.41 -4.42 -6.22
N GLU A 271 12.61 -4.41 -6.81
CA GLU A 271 13.64 -3.42 -6.50
C GLU A 271 13.17 -2.00 -6.88
N ILE A 272 12.62 -1.79 -8.08
CA ILE A 272 12.15 -0.45 -8.48
C ILE A 272 10.96 0.05 -7.66
N VAL A 273 10.07 -0.85 -7.20
CA VAL A 273 8.97 -0.50 -6.28
C VAL A 273 9.52 -0.15 -4.90
N ASN A 274 10.46 -0.94 -4.37
CA ASN A 274 11.12 -0.64 -3.10
C ASN A 274 11.87 0.71 -3.16
N GLU A 275 12.57 1.01 -4.25
CA GLU A 275 13.23 2.32 -4.46
C GLU A 275 12.21 3.47 -4.50
N PHE A 276 11.06 3.31 -5.18
CA PHE A 276 10.01 4.33 -5.16
C PHE A 276 9.44 4.54 -3.75
N VAL A 277 9.21 3.47 -2.98
CA VAL A 277 8.75 3.58 -1.59
C VAL A 277 9.78 4.33 -0.74
N GLU A 278 11.08 3.99 -0.82
CA GLU A 278 12.13 4.70 -0.10
C GLU A 278 12.17 6.19 -0.50
N TYR A 279 12.11 6.47 -1.82
CA TYR A 279 12.11 7.82 -2.36
C TYR A 279 10.93 8.65 -1.83
N ALA A 280 9.73 8.09 -1.92
CA ALA A 280 8.51 8.73 -1.44
C ALA A 280 8.57 8.96 0.07
N TYR A 281 8.99 7.96 0.86
CA TYR A 281 9.14 8.09 2.30
C TYR A 281 10.10 9.23 2.67
N ARG A 282 11.32 9.24 2.11
CA ARG A 282 12.34 10.27 2.38
C ARG A 282 11.89 11.67 1.98
N ALA A 283 11.04 11.79 0.97
CA ALA A 283 10.51 13.08 0.51
C ALA A 283 9.25 13.56 1.25
N LEU A 284 8.50 12.65 1.91
CA LEU A 284 7.16 12.92 2.47
C LEU A 284 7.10 12.83 3.99
N ALA A 285 7.75 11.85 4.63
CA ALA A 285 7.78 11.75 6.09
C ALA A 285 8.24 13.06 6.78
N PRO A 286 9.27 13.78 6.27
CA PRO A 286 9.70 15.05 6.86
C PRO A 286 8.73 16.23 6.67
N THR A 287 7.64 16.06 5.90
CA THR A 287 6.56 17.06 5.81
C THR A 287 5.57 16.96 6.97
N GLY A 288 5.66 15.90 7.78
CA GLY A 288 4.73 15.59 8.87
C GLY A 288 3.70 14.52 8.50
N LEU A 289 3.53 14.20 7.21
CA LEU A 289 2.70 13.08 6.77
C LEU A 289 3.29 11.74 7.23
N PHE A 290 2.42 10.83 7.66
CA PHE A 290 2.69 9.40 7.61
C PHE A 290 2.62 8.88 6.17
N VAL A 291 3.38 7.83 5.86
CA VAL A 291 3.43 7.21 4.53
C VAL A 291 3.10 5.73 4.66
N SER A 292 2.02 5.32 4.01
CA SER A 292 1.57 3.94 3.93
C SER A 292 1.41 3.47 2.48
N ALA A 293 1.33 2.15 2.29
CA ALA A 293 1.12 1.58 0.97
C ALA A 293 0.19 0.36 1.02
N ASP A 294 -0.70 0.29 0.03
CA ASP A 294 -1.64 -0.81 -0.15
C ASP A 294 -1.00 -1.93 -0.98
N VAL A 295 -1.09 -3.14 -0.44
CA VAL A 295 -0.52 -4.35 -1.06
C VAL A 295 -1.56 -5.45 -1.14
N TYR A 296 -1.46 -6.30 -2.15
CA TYR A 296 -2.36 -7.44 -2.31
C TYR A 296 -2.17 -8.44 -1.15
N GLY A 297 -3.21 -8.75 -0.36
CA GLY A 297 -3.10 -9.69 0.76
C GLY A 297 -2.57 -11.08 0.36
N VAL A 298 -2.87 -11.53 -0.86
CA VAL A 298 -2.36 -12.79 -1.42
C VAL A 298 -0.82 -12.88 -1.48
N ILE A 299 -0.08 -11.76 -1.52
CA ILE A 299 1.40 -11.81 -1.53
C ILE A 299 2.00 -12.24 -0.17
N VAL A 300 1.21 -12.16 0.91
CA VAL A 300 1.56 -12.71 2.23
C VAL A 300 1.60 -14.24 2.18
N LEU A 301 0.75 -14.85 1.35
CA LEU A 301 0.71 -16.29 1.11
C LEU A 301 1.75 -16.73 0.06
N TYR A 302 1.85 -15.99 -1.04
CA TYR A 302 2.55 -16.42 -2.25
C TYR A 302 3.50 -15.32 -2.77
N GLU A 303 4.79 -15.47 -2.46
CA GLU A 303 5.87 -14.58 -2.94
C GLU A 303 5.88 -14.43 -4.48
N SER A 304 5.48 -15.47 -5.22
CA SER A 304 5.36 -15.47 -6.68
C SER A 304 4.46 -14.36 -7.23
N ASP A 305 3.39 -14.03 -6.50
CA ASP A 305 2.42 -13.03 -6.90
C ASP A 305 2.97 -11.64 -6.65
N GLY A 306 3.70 -11.47 -5.53
CA GLY A 306 4.52 -10.28 -5.25
C GLY A 306 5.57 -10.03 -6.34
N VAL A 307 6.34 -11.05 -6.72
CA VAL A 307 7.33 -10.97 -7.82
C VAL A 307 6.69 -10.56 -9.15
N LEU A 308 5.51 -11.10 -9.47
CA LEU A 308 4.80 -10.80 -10.73
C LEU A 308 4.38 -9.32 -10.82
N ILE A 309 3.87 -8.77 -9.72
CA ILE A 309 3.31 -7.41 -9.65
C ILE A 309 4.29 -6.37 -9.09
N GLY A 310 5.50 -6.78 -8.67
CA GLY A 310 6.51 -5.89 -8.09
C GLY A 310 6.33 -5.55 -6.61
N GLN A 311 5.43 -6.19 -5.88
CA GLN A 311 5.28 -5.95 -4.45
C GLN A 311 6.15 -6.92 -3.65
N ASP A 312 7.15 -6.40 -2.94
CA ASP A 312 7.94 -7.12 -1.95
C ASP A 312 7.43 -6.70 -0.56
N TYR A 313 6.58 -7.54 0.04
CA TYR A 313 5.90 -7.23 1.31
C TYR A 313 6.87 -6.77 2.39
N ALA A 314 8.01 -7.44 2.52
CA ALA A 314 8.97 -7.15 3.58
C ALA A 314 10.04 -6.14 3.17
N GLY A 315 10.31 -5.95 1.88
CA GLY A 315 11.14 -4.86 1.37
C GLY A 315 10.44 -3.52 1.54
N MET A 316 9.19 -3.41 1.08
CA MET A 316 8.37 -2.20 1.23
C MET A 316 8.17 -1.84 2.71
N ALA A 317 7.93 -2.83 3.57
CA ALA A 317 7.76 -2.60 5.01
C ALA A 317 9.01 -2.03 5.70
N LYS A 318 10.21 -2.09 5.13
CA LYS A 318 11.38 -1.38 5.69
C LYS A 318 11.26 0.13 5.58
N TYR A 319 10.41 0.63 4.69
CA TYR A 319 10.40 2.03 4.28
C TYR A 319 9.10 2.77 4.59
N LEU A 320 8.07 2.07 5.06
CA LEU A 320 6.74 2.63 5.32
C LEU A 320 6.50 2.81 6.82
N ASP A 321 5.62 3.75 7.19
CA ASP A 321 5.09 3.79 8.55
C ASP A 321 4.07 2.65 8.77
N TYR A 322 3.23 2.40 7.76
CA TYR A 322 2.22 1.35 7.76
C TYR A 322 2.20 0.58 6.43
N ILE A 323 2.05 -0.75 6.50
CA ILE A 323 1.81 -1.59 5.33
C ILE A 323 0.39 -2.16 5.40
N CYS A 324 -0.36 -2.00 4.32
CA CYS A 324 -1.80 -2.21 4.30
C CYS A 324 -2.19 -3.37 3.36
N PRO A 325 -2.09 -4.64 3.81
CA PRO A 325 -2.51 -5.78 3.01
C PRO A 325 -4.04 -5.80 2.80
N MET A 326 -4.46 -6.07 1.57
CA MET A 326 -5.87 -6.24 1.18
C MET A 326 -6.35 -7.64 1.54
N ASP A 327 -6.71 -7.84 2.81
CA ASP A 327 -7.09 -9.13 3.40
C ASP A 327 -8.59 -9.40 3.23
N TYR A 328 -9.07 -9.27 1.98
CA TYR A 328 -10.47 -9.49 1.62
C TYR A 328 -10.76 -10.97 1.41
N PRO A 329 -11.67 -11.60 2.19
CA PRO A 329 -11.92 -13.03 2.05
C PRO A 329 -12.43 -13.48 0.68
N SER A 330 -13.19 -12.62 -0.01
CA SER A 330 -13.61 -12.85 -1.40
C SER A 330 -12.49 -12.88 -2.45
N HIS A 331 -11.27 -12.47 -2.09
CA HIS A 331 -10.13 -12.35 -3.01
C HIS A 331 -9.05 -13.42 -2.82
N ILE A 332 -9.20 -14.31 -1.81
CA ILE A 332 -8.29 -15.44 -1.59
C ILE A 332 -8.91 -16.72 -2.17
N THR A 333 -8.09 -17.54 -2.83
CA THR A 333 -8.53 -18.79 -3.45
C THR A 333 -8.66 -19.94 -2.46
N ASP A 334 -9.53 -20.90 -2.77
CA ASP A 334 -9.68 -22.18 -2.07
C ASP A 334 -8.34 -22.83 -1.68
N GLY A 335 -8.29 -23.41 -0.49
CA GLY A 335 -7.14 -24.13 0.06
C GLY A 335 -6.20 -23.27 0.91
N ALA A 336 -6.37 -21.95 0.96
CA ALA A 336 -5.70 -21.11 1.96
C ALA A 336 -6.15 -21.54 3.37
N TYR A 337 -5.18 -21.85 4.25
CA TYR A 337 -5.42 -22.33 5.62
C TYR A 337 -6.37 -23.54 5.74
N ASP A 338 -6.36 -24.44 4.74
CA ASP A 338 -7.27 -25.59 4.61
C ASP A 338 -8.77 -25.20 4.50
N LEU A 339 -9.09 -23.93 4.20
CA LEU A 339 -10.45 -23.43 4.00
C LEU A 339 -10.95 -23.72 2.56
N THR A 340 -12.21 -24.13 2.45
CA THR A 340 -13.00 -24.07 1.21
C THR A 340 -13.94 -22.87 1.28
N ASP A 341 -14.12 -22.17 0.15
CA ASP A 341 -14.91 -20.94 0.06
C ASP A 341 -14.50 -19.89 1.13
N PRO A 342 -13.26 -19.33 1.06
CA PRO A 342 -12.72 -18.46 2.13
C PRO A 342 -13.58 -17.25 2.50
N ASP A 343 -14.41 -16.75 1.58
CA ASP A 343 -15.41 -15.69 1.84
C ASP A 343 -16.39 -16.03 2.98
N THR A 344 -16.63 -17.32 3.22
CA THR A 344 -17.51 -17.82 4.29
C THR A 344 -16.79 -18.02 5.64
N HIS A 345 -15.49 -17.73 5.70
CA HIS A 345 -14.62 -17.89 6.87
C HIS A 345 -13.81 -16.61 7.18
N PRO A 346 -14.48 -15.45 7.41
CA PRO A 346 -13.82 -14.16 7.55
C PRO A 346 -12.85 -14.07 8.74
N TYR A 347 -13.15 -14.72 9.87
CA TYR A 347 -12.25 -14.75 11.02
C TYR A 347 -11.00 -15.58 10.73
N GLU A 348 -11.18 -16.84 10.32
CA GLU A 348 -10.08 -17.80 10.17
C GLU A 348 -9.07 -17.35 9.11
N LEU A 349 -9.56 -16.77 8.01
CA LEU A 349 -8.70 -16.29 6.94
C LEU A 349 -7.89 -15.06 7.36
N VAL A 350 -8.52 -14.04 7.96
CA VAL A 350 -7.83 -12.82 8.41
C VAL A 350 -6.83 -13.15 9.51
N ALA A 351 -7.18 -14.04 10.45
CA ALA A 351 -6.28 -14.48 11.51
C ALA A 351 -5.04 -15.21 10.94
N GLY A 352 -5.25 -16.04 9.90
CA GLY A 352 -4.16 -16.66 9.14
C GLY A 352 -3.25 -15.62 8.48
N LEU A 353 -3.82 -14.70 7.70
CA LEU A 353 -3.08 -13.64 6.99
C LEU A 353 -2.27 -12.76 7.95
N MET A 354 -2.83 -12.38 9.10
CA MET A 354 -2.11 -11.64 10.13
C MET A 354 -0.98 -12.45 10.77
N SER A 355 -1.19 -13.74 11.02
CA SER A 355 -0.13 -14.63 11.52
C SER A 355 1.04 -14.76 10.54
N ASP A 356 0.75 -14.94 9.24
CA ASP A 356 1.80 -15.04 8.21
C ASP A 356 2.47 -13.69 7.91
N SER A 357 1.73 -12.58 7.97
CA SER A 357 2.30 -11.23 7.90
C SER A 357 3.29 -10.99 9.05
N GLY A 358 2.87 -11.24 10.30
CA GLY A 358 3.73 -11.12 11.47
C GLY A 358 4.96 -12.03 11.40
N ARG A 359 4.82 -13.25 10.86
CA ARG A 359 5.94 -14.16 10.58
C ARG A 359 6.91 -13.58 9.55
N LEU A 360 6.41 -13.06 8.42
CA LEU A 360 7.24 -12.48 7.37
C LEU A 360 7.99 -11.22 7.82
N LEU A 361 7.38 -10.40 8.67
CA LEU A 361 7.98 -9.15 9.14
C LEU A 361 8.95 -9.34 10.32
N SER A 362 8.88 -10.47 11.03
CA SER A 362 9.75 -10.79 12.18
C SER A 362 11.01 -11.62 11.83
N GLU A 363 11.29 -11.88 10.55
CA GLU A 363 12.42 -12.73 10.15
C GLU A 363 13.79 -12.12 10.53
N PRO A 364 14.76 -12.89 11.09
CA PRO A 364 15.99 -12.35 11.69
C PRO A 364 16.91 -11.51 10.78
N ASN A 365 16.73 -11.58 9.46
CA ASN A 365 17.49 -10.83 8.47
C ASN A 365 16.90 -9.42 8.20
N LYS A 366 15.79 -9.06 8.87
CA LYS A 366 15.06 -7.79 8.74
C LYS A 366 15.30 -6.91 9.97
N GLN A 367 16.57 -6.58 10.20
CA GLN A 367 16.98 -5.66 11.28
C GLN A 367 16.78 -4.22 10.82
N GLY A 368 16.19 -3.38 11.67
CA GLY A 368 15.93 -1.96 11.38
C GLY A 368 14.49 -1.58 11.69
N HIS A 369 14.02 -0.52 11.03
CA HIS A 369 12.61 -0.15 11.03
C HIS A 369 11.76 -1.19 10.28
N VAL A 370 10.53 -1.37 10.75
CA VAL A 370 9.53 -2.23 10.14
C VAL A 370 8.16 -1.56 10.29
N ALA A 371 7.48 -1.37 9.18
CA ALA A 371 6.14 -0.81 9.11
C ALA A 371 5.16 -1.61 9.97
N LYS A 372 4.23 -0.90 10.63
CA LYS A 372 3.12 -1.55 11.31
C LYS A 372 2.15 -2.14 10.29
N VAL A 373 1.57 -3.29 10.61
CA VAL A 373 0.53 -3.90 9.76
C VAL A 373 -0.83 -3.26 10.07
N ARG A 374 -1.50 -2.77 9.04
CA ARG A 374 -2.85 -2.18 9.11
C ARG A 374 -3.69 -2.72 7.94
N PRO A 375 -4.31 -3.91 8.05
CA PRO A 375 -5.01 -4.51 6.94
C PRO A 375 -6.22 -3.71 6.49
N TRP A 376 -6.49 -3.81 5.19
CA TRP A 376 -7.77 -3.51 4.59
C TRP A 376 -8.70 -4.72 4.74
N LEU A 377 -9.84 -4.53 5.38
CA LEU A 377 -10.86 -5.55 5.67
C LEU A 377 -12.06 -5.44 4.72
N GLN A 378 -12.71 -6.56 4.45
CA GLN A 378 -13.85 -6.64 3.53
C GLN A 378 -15.10 -6.06 4.19
N GLY A 379 -15.53 -4.91 3.69
CA GLY A 379 -16.76 -4.24 4.12
C GLY A 379 -17.95 -4.46 3.18
N PHE A 380 -17.95 -5.50 2.35
CA PHE A 380 -18.94 -5.74 1.29
C PHE A 380 -19.30 -7.22 1.13
N THR A 381 -20.44 -7.51 0.50
CA THR A 381 -20.86 -8.87 0.13
C THR A 381 -20.45 -9.20 -1.31
N ALA A 382 -19.69 -10.28 -1.49
CA ALA A 382 -19.08 -10.67 -2.77
C ALA A 382 -20.03 -11.48 -3.68
N THR A 383 -21.14 -10.86 -4.09
CA THR A 383 -22.25 -11.51 -4.85
C THR A 383 -21.88 -12.10 -6.23
N TRP A 384 -20.62 -12.01 -6.65
CA TRP A 384 -20.09 -12.62 -7.88
C TRP A 384 -19.48 -14.01 -7.68
N LEU A 385 -19.30 -14.46 -6.44
CA LEU A 385 -18.82 -15.81 -6.11
C LEU A 385 -19.96 -16.84 -6.21
N ASP A 386 -19.60 -18.11 -6.45
CA ASP A 386 -20.58 -19.22 -6.48
C ASP A 386 -21.09 -19.57 -5.06
N ASN A 387 -20.26 -19.39 -4.03
CA ASN A 387 -20.59 -19.50 -2.62
C ASN A 387 -20.01 -18.25 -1.90
N TYR A 388 -20.84 -17.53 -1.15
CA TYR A 388 -20.47 -16.31 -0.43
C TYR A 388 -21.32 -16.14 0.83
N LEU A 389 -20.81 -15.35 1.77
CA LEU A 389 -21.54 -14.94 2.97
C LEU A 389 -22.15 -13.54 2.76
N GLU A 390 -23.33 -13.26 3.31
CA GLU A 390 -23.84 -11.89 3.37
C GLU A 390 -23.14 -11.16 4.53
N TYR A 391 -22.32 -10.15 4.23
CA TYR A 391 -21.51 -9.45 5.23
C TYR A 391 -22.35 -8.44 6.02
N GLY A 392 -22.67 -8.78 7.26
CA GLY A 392 -23.34 -7.96 8.25
C GLY A 392 -22.46 -7.66 9.47
N PRO A 393 -23.07 -7.28 10.61
CA PRO A 393 -22.33 -6.85 11.79
C PRO A 393 -21.38 -7.92 12.36
N GLU A 394 -21.78 -9.20 12.30
CA GLU A 394 -21.00 -10.32 12.82
C GLU A 394 -19.75 -10.56 11.95
N GLU A 395 -19.85 -10.47 10.62
CA GLU A 395 -18.73 -10.67 9.68
C GLU A 395 -17.71 -9.53 9.72
N PHE A 396 -18.16 -8.30 9.97
CA PHE A 396 -17.26 -7.18 10.23
C PHE A 396 -16.51 -7.37 11.56
N ARG A 397 -17.23 -7.72 12.63
CA ARG A 397 -16.64 -7.96 13.96
C ARG A 397 -15.65 -9.11 13.93
N ALA A 398 -15.98 -10.21 13.26
CA ALA A 398 -15.12 -11.37 13.05
C ALA A 398 -13.75 -10.99 12.47
N GLN A 399 -13.71 -10.10 11.47
CA GLN A 399 -12.45 -9.62 10.89
C GLN A 399 -11.67 -8.73 11.87
N ILE A 400 -12.34 -7.83 12.60
CA ILE A 400 -11.71 -6.97 13.61
C ILE A 400 -11.04 -7.80 14.71
N ASP A 401 -11.76 -8.80 15.23
CA ASP A 401 -11.26 -9.64 16.33
C ASP A 401 -10.08 -10.51 15.84
N ALA A 402 -10.13 -11.00 14.60
CA ALA A 402 -9.01 -11.69 13.96
C ALA A 402 -7.74 -10.82 13.78
N VAL A 403 -7.89 -9.52 13.52
CA VAL A 403 -6.76 -8.56 13.51
C VAL A 403 -6.11 -8.44 14.89
N TYR A 404 -6.92 -8.37 15.95
CA TYR A 404 -6.44 -8.29 17.33
C TYR A 404 -5.76 -9.58 17.80
N ASP A 405 -6.33 -10.74 17.49
CA ASP A 405 -5.73 -12.04 17.81
C ASP A 405 -4.46 -12.32 16.98
N GLY A 406 -4.35 -11.73 15.78
CA GLY A 406 -3.11 -11.66 14.99
C GLY A 406 -2.04 -10.72 15.55
N GLY A 407 -2.34 -9.94 16.59
CA GLY A 407 -1.41 -9.03 17.25
C GLY A 407 -1.28 -7.63 16.61
N ALA A 408 -2.00 -7.37 15.52
CA ALA A 408 -2.18 -6.02 14.99
C ALA A 408 -3.27 -5.28 15.79
N LYS A 409 -3.36 -3.95 15.62
CA LYS A 409 -4.31 -3.10 16.37
C LYS A 409 -5.09 -2.10 15.50
N GLU A 410 -4.62 -1.94 14.27
CA GLU A 410 -5.08 -0.93 13.33
C GLU A 410 -5.70 -1.66 12.15
N TRP A 411 -6.78 -1.14 11.58
CA TRP A 411 -7.48 -1.75 10.45
C TRP A 411 -8.31 -0.70 9.70
N ILE A 412 -8.64 -0.97 8.44
CA ILE A 412 -9.49 -0.09 7.62
C ILE A 412 -10.51 -0.93 6.85
N PHE A 413 -11.80 -0.59 6.89
CA PHE A 413 -12.79 -1.27 6.04
C PHE A 413 -12.92 -0.63 4.66
N TRP A 414 -12.89 -1.48 3.62
CA TRP A 414 -13.23 -1.09 2.25
C TRP A 414 -14.70 -1.39 1.94
N ASN A 415 -15.47 -0.35 1.62
CA ASN A 415 -16.78 -0.47 0.97
C ASN A 415 -16.92 0.66 -0.07
N ALA A 416 -17.01 0.32 -1.36
CA ALA A 416 -17.06 1.31 -2.44
C ALA A 416 -18.29 2.26 -2.39
N GLY A 417 -19.37 1.84 -1.74
CA GLY A 417 -20.55 2.67 -1.46
C GLY A 417 -20.50 3.38 -0.11
N SER A 418 -19.44 3.21 0.68
CA SER A 418 -19.27 3.72 2.05
C SER A 418 -20.47 3.43 2.96
N HIS A 419 -20.95 2.18 2.95
CA HIS A 419 -21.99 1.69 3.86
C HIS A 419 -21.37 0.79 4.93
N TYR A 420 -21.60 1.13 6.18
CA TYR A 420 -20.98 0.52 7.35
C TYR A 420 -22.05 0.32 8.44
N PRO A 421 -22.25 -0.92 8.94
CA PRO A 421 -23.19 -1.19 10.03
C PRO A 421 -22.66 -0.62 11.37
N GLU A 422 -23.43 0.23 12.03
CA GLU A 422 -23.04 0.88 13.31
C GLU A 422 -22.79 -0.13 14.43
N ASP A 423 -23.56 -1.22 14.44
CA ASP A 423 -23.52 -2.32 15.40
C ASP A 423 -22.38 -3.33 15.17
N ALA A 424 -21.60 -3.21 14.09
CA ALA A 424 -20.34 -3.93 13.94
C ALA A 424 -19.23 -3.38 14.86
N PHE A 425 -19.31 -2.11 15.26
CA PHE A 425 -18.24 -1.39 15.93
C PHE A 425 -18.52 -1.25 17.43
N LEU A 426 -17.47 -1.29 18.25
CA LEU A 426 -17.62 -0.99 19.67
C LEU A 426 -18.02 0.49 19.85
N PRO A 427 -18.81 0.86 20.88
CA PRO A 427 -19.10 2.26 21.19
C PRO A 427 -17.81 3.06 21.46
N SER A 428 -17.84 4.37 21.21
CA SER A 428 -16.76 5.26 21.61
C SER A 428 -16.67 5.32 23.14
N GLU A 429 -15.46 5.50 23.69
CA GLU A 429 -15.25 5.62 25.15
C GLU A 429 -16.14 6.72 25.77
N ASN A 430 -16.30 7.84 25.05
CA ASN A 430 -17.21 8.93 25.42
C ASN A 430 -18.68 8.48 25.48
N GLU A 431 -19.13 7.62 24.55
CA GLU A 431 -20.50 7.10 24.56
C GLU A 431 -20.70 6.06 25.69
N GLU A 432 -19.68 5.26 26.03
CA GLU A 432 -19.70 4.43 27.23
C GLU A 432 -19.78 5.27 28.51
N GLU A 433 -18.99 6.34 28.63
CA GLU A 433 -19.07 7.26 29.78
C GLU A 433 -20.45 7.91 29.89
N ILE A 434 -21.04 8.36 28.78
CA ILE A 434 -22.40 8.93 28.75
C ILE A 434 -23.45 7.89 29.17
N LYS A 435 -23.39 6.66 28.64
CA LYS A 435 -24.31 5.56 29.00
C LYS A 435 -24.18 5.19 30.48
N ASN A 436 -22.94 5.11 30.99
CA ASN A 436 -22.66 4.79 32.39
C ASN A 436 -23.05 5.94 33.35
N GLY A 437 -22.87 7.20 32.94
CA GLY A 437 -23.36 8.38 33.67
C GLY A 437 -24.88 8.43 33.75
N ALA A 438 -25.57 8.29 32.62
CA ALA A 438 -27.03 8.28 32.55
C ALA A 438 -27.66 7.15 33.39
N ASN A 439 -27.03 5.97 33.44
CA ASN A 439 -27.47 4.87 34.30
C ASN A 439 -27.29 5.18 35.81
N ARG A 440 -26.21 5.87 36.20
CA ARG A 440 -26.01 6.32 37.59
C ARG A 440 -27.04 7.35 38.02
N ASP A 441 -27.34 8.34 37.18
CA ASP A 441 -28.36 9.34 37.45
C ASP A 441 -29.78 8.73 37.46
N GLY A 442 -30.06 7.78 36.56
CA GLY A 442 -31.31 7.02 36.54
C GLY A 442 -31.53 6.15 37.80
N GLN A 443 -30.46 5.66 38.43
CA GLN A 443 -30.53 4.96 39.71
C GLN A 443 -30.73 5.93 40.88
N ASN A 444 -29.96 7.03 40.93
CA ASN A 444 -30.09 8.06 41.98
C ASN A 444 -31.51 8.68 42.01
N ASN A 445 -32.12 8.89 40.84
CA ASN A 445 -33.46 9.46 40.75
C ASN A 445 -34.58 8.44 41.10
N ARG A 446 -34.28 7.14 41.15
CA ARG A 446 -35.21 6.11 41.68
C ARG A 446 -35.14 5.97 43.20
N SER A 447 -33.96 6.20 43.81
CA SER A 447 -33.84 6.26 45.27
C SER A 447 -34.45 7.51 45.91
N ALA A 448 -34.67 8.59 45.15
CA ALA A 448 -35.24 9.83 45.67
C ALA A 448 -36.79 9.83 45.79
N VAL A 449 -37.48 8.77 45.31
CA VAL A 449 -38.96 8.73 45.18
C VAL A 449 -39.62 7.76 46.17
N SER A 450 -38.87 7.00 46.98
CA SER A 450 -39.47 6.11 48.00
C SER A 450 -39.90 6.80 49.30
N ASP A 451 -39.33 7.96 49.62
CA ASP A 451 -39.38 8.54 50.98
C ASP A 451 -40.31 9.77 51.09
N THR A 452 -41.43 9.78 50.34
CA THR A 452 -42.59 10.64 50.67
C THR A 452 -43.92 9.97 50.32
N LEU A 453 -44.64 9.52 51.35
CA LEU A 453 -46.09 9.69 51.56
C LEU A 453 -46.43 9.19 52.99
N PRO A 454 -47.46 9.76 53.68
CA PRO A 454 -47.62 9.68 55.14
C PRO A 454 -48.33 8.42 55.67
#